data_AF-A0A948U277-F1
#
_entry.id   AF-A0A948U277-F1
#
_cell.length_a   1.000
_cell.length_b   1.000
_cell.length_c   1.000
_cell.angle_alpha   90.00
_cell.angle_beta   90.00
_cell.angle_gamma   90.00
#
_symmetry.space_group_name_H-M   'P 1'
#
loop_
_entity.id
_entity.type
_entity.pdbx_description
1 polymer ?
#
loop_
_entity_poly.entity_id
_entity_poly.type
_entity_poly.pdbx_seq_one_letter_code
_entity_poly.pdbx_strand_id
1 'polypeptide(L)'
;MFKEENRYANFGPALAHIHVQGFRCHSTTPVEFQSPITALCGLNGTGKSTILQLAAAAYRPPSGAKRFYVRDFIVAGKLDINPFTVDASVRYQYLREIPKVLMRRPQVVTVSRNLSKWTGYKRQPVRHVFFAGMGLYLPRVEQRDFVVRNAGKITINDTTPITTSSKETICKILSCSYDQINANNVS
;
A
#
# COMPACT_ATOMS: atom_id res chain seq x y z
N MET A 1 -13.22 -10.86 25.75
CA MET A 1 -11.79 -10.55 25.57
C MET A 1 -11.27 -11.29 24.34
N PHE A 2 -10.38 -10.68 23.55
CA PHE A 2 -9.77 -11.31 22.37
C PHE A 2 -8.94 -12.55 22.76
N LYS A 3 -9.05 -13.64 21.99
CA LYS A 3 -8.25 -14.86 22.15
C LYS A 3 -7.70 -15.31 20.80
N GLU A 4 -6.41 -15.63 20.74
CA GLU A 4 -5.71 -15.97 19.49
C GLU A 4 -6.26 -17.23 18.83
N GLU A 5 -6.60 -18.25 19.63
CA GLU A 5 -7.18 -19.52 19.20
C GLU A 5 -8.50 -19.35 18.41
N ASN A 6 -9.26 -18.29 18.68
CA ASN A 6 -10.55 -18.01 18.04
C ASN A 6 -10.45 -17.05 16.86
N ARG A 7 -9.24 -16.62 16.46
CA ARG A 7 -9.07 -15.58 15.43
C ARG A 7 -9.68 -15.97 14.09
N TYR A 8 -9.45 -17.19 13.63
CA TYR A 8 -10.03 -17.64 12.37
C TYR A 8 -11.55 -17.80 12.49
N ALA A 9 -12.04 -18.39 13.59
CA ALA A 9 -13.47 -18.55 13.82
C ALA A 9 -14.22 -17.21 13.81
N ASN A 10 -13.61 -16.16 14.38
CA ASN A 10 -14.21 -14.83 14.48
C ASN A 10 -14.04 -13.98 13.20
N PHE A 11 -12.90 -14.08 12.52
CA PHE A 11 -12.51 -13.14 11.46
C PHE A 11 -12.24 -13.79 10.10
N GLY A 12 -12.48 -15.10 9.99
CA GLY A 12 -12.20 -15.90 8.79
C GLY A 12 -10.73 -15.81 8.36
N PRO A 13 -10.45 -15.81 7.04
CA PRO A 13 -9.09 -15.72 6.52
C PRO A 13 -8.55 -14.28 6.61
N ALA A 14 -8.36 -13.76 7.82
CA ALA A 14 -7.76 -12.43 8.03
C ALA A 14 -6.26 -12.44 7.70
N LEU A 15 -5.70 -11.27 7.42
CA LEU A 15 -4.30 -11.14 7.06
C LEU A 15 -3.50 -11.29 8.35
N ALA A 16 -2.61 -12.28 8.38
CA ALA A 16 -1.75 -12.56 9.53
C ALA A 16 -0.35 -11.99 9.32
N HIS A 17 0.20 -12.13 8.11
CA HIS A 17 1.46 -11.49 7.74
C HIS A 17 1.38 -10.88 6.34
N ILE A 18 2.11 -9.80 6.16
CA ILE A 18 2.45 -9.24 4.86
C ILE A 18 3.97 -9.05 4.82
N HIS A 19 4.61 -9.54 3.77
CA HIS A 19 6.03 -9.29 3.51
C HIS A 19 6.13 -8.50 2.20
N VAL A 20 6.61 -7.26 2.32
CA VAL A 20 6.69 -6.29 1.23
C VAL A 20 8.14 -6.18 0.78
N GLN A 21 8.40 -6.37 -0.51
CA GLN A 21 9.72 -6.29 -1.11
C GLN A 21 9.68 -5.37 -2.32
N GLY A 22 10.63 -4.42 -2.37
CA GLY A 22 10.86 -3.58 -3.53
C GLY A 22 9.74 -2.57 -3.79
N PHE A 23 9.12 -1.97 -2.77
CA PHE A 23 8.10 -0.92 -2.91
C PHE A 23 8.50 0.35 -2.15
N ARG A 24 8.74 1.47 -2.84
CA ARG A 24 9.18 2.75 -2.25
C ARG A 24 10.30 2.52 -1.23
N CYS A 25 10.10 2.92 0.04
CA CYS A 25 11.07 2.73 1.12
C CYS A 25 11.16 1.29 1.67
N HIS A 26 10.32 0.35 1.21
CA HIS A 26 10.32 -1.04 1.66
C HIS A 26 11.18 -1.91 0.75
N SER A 27 12.46 -2.09 1.11
CA SER A 27 13.36 -3.06 0.46
C SER A 27 12.98 -4.50 0.83
N THR A 28 12.83 -4.79 2.13
CA THR A 28 12.29 -6.03 2.67
C THR A 28 11.64 -5.74 4.03
N THR A 29 10.32 -5.71 4.08
CA THR A 29 9.58 -5.33 5.30
C THR A 29 8.55 -6.42 5.65
N PRO A 30 8.83 -7.25 6.66
CA PRO A 30 7.83 -8.12 7.26
C PRO A 30 6.94 -7.31 8.21
N VAL A 31 5.63 -7.55 8.15
CA VAL A 31 4.65 -7.00 9.09
C VAL A 31 3.74 -8.14 9.53
N GLU A 32 3.60 -8.28 10.84
CA GLU A 32 2.70 -9.24 11.48
C GLU A 32 1.50 -8.51 12.07
N PHE A 33 0.31 -9.03 11.82
CA PHE A 33 -0.94 -8.55 12.38
C PHE A 33 -1.35 -9.49 13.50
N GLN A 34 -1.13 -9.09 14.75
CA GLN A 34 -1.47 -9.91 15.92
C GLN A 34 -2.92 -9.65 16.40
N SER A 35 -3.44 -8.45 16.14
CA SER A 35 -4.76 -8.01 16.56
C SER A 35 -5.69 -7.75 15.37
N PRO A 36 -7.01 -7.98 15.51
CA PRO A 36 -8.00 -7.59 14.50
C PRO A 36 -8.01 -6.07 14.24
N ILE A 37 -7.55 -5.28 15.21
CA ILE A 37 -7.34 -3.84 15.09
C ILE A 37 -5.84 -3.60 15.21
N THR A 38 -5.20 -3.19 14.11
CA THR A 38 -3.77 -2.87 14.06
C THR A 38 -3.59 -1.43 13.62
N ALA A 39 -2.86 -0.65 14.41
CA ALA A 39 -2.46 0.71 14.07
C ALA A 39 -1.02 0.71 13.53
N LEU A 40 -0.80 1.37 12.39
CA LEU A 40 0.53 1.62 11.85
C LEU A 40 0.92 3.06 12.20
N CYS A 41 1.91 3.23 13.07
CA CYS A 41 2.38 4.52 13.55
C CYS A 41 3.81 4.79 13.08
N GLY A 42 4.19 6.07 12.97
CA GLY A 42 5.54 6.50 12.56
C GLY A 42 5.52 7.80 11.78
N LEU A 43 6.71 8.38 11.56
CA LEU A 43 6.92 9.64 10.86
C LEU A 43 6.37 9.63 9.42
N ASN A 44 6.15 10.80 8.83
CA ASN A 44 5.74 10.89 7.43
C ASN A 44 6.82 10.28 6.51
N GLY A 45 6.38 9.71 5.39
CA GLY A 45 7.29 9.07 4.44
C GLY A 45 7.79 7.67 4.82
N THR A 46 7.52 7.15 6.03
CA THR A 46 7.98 5.80 6.46
C THR A 46 7.23 4.62 5.82
N GLY A 47 6.35 4.87 4.86
CA GLY A 47 5.68 3.81 4.08
C GLY A 47 4.41 3.21 4.70
N LYS A 48 3.90 3.76 5.81
CA LYS A 48 2.63 3.32 6.44
C LYS A 48 1.48 3.19 5.45
N SER A 49 1.26 4.22 4.63
CA SER A 49 0.21 4.23 3.61
C SER A 49 0.47 3.21 2.49
N THR A 50 1.75 2.93 2.17
CA THR A 50 2.13 1.88 1.22
C THR A 50 1.71 0.50 1.75
N ILE A 51 1.98 0.19 3.02
CA ILE A 51 1.55 -1.07 3.65
C ILE A 51 0.02 -1.19 3.62
N LEU A 52 -0.72 -0.12 3.97
CA LEU A 52 -2.19 -0.12 3.93
C LEU A 52 -2.74 -0.34 2.51
N GLN A 53 -2.17 0.32 1.51
CA GLN A 53 -2.54 0.16 0.11
C GLN A 53 -2.31 -1.29 -0.38
N LEU A 54 -1.16 -1.86 -0.03
CA LEU A 54 -0.83 -3.25 -0.39
C LEU A 54 -1.70 -4.26 0.36
N ALA A 55 -2.05 -3.99 1.63
CA ALA A 55 -2.98 -4.82 2.39
C ALA A 55 -4.40 -4.79 1.80
N ALA A 56 -4.84 -3.64 1.26
CA ALA A 56 -6.14 -3.53 0.59
C ALA A 56 -6.23 -4.42 -0.67
N ALA A 57 -5.11 -4.63 -1.37
CA ALA A 57 -5.02 -5.50 -2.54
C ALA A 57 -4.86 -7.00 -2.18
N ALA A 58 -4.91 -7.38 -0.91
CA ALA A 58 -4.66 -8.75 -0.45
C ALA A 58 -5.81 -9.73 -0.73
N TYR A 59 -6.99 -9.28 -1.15
CA TYR A 59 -8.17 -10.13 -1.24
C TYR A 59 -8.86 -10.07 -2.60
N ARG A 60 -9.57 -11.15 -2.93
CA ARG A 60 -10.59 -11.13 -3.98
C ARG A 60 -11.90 -10.64 -3.36
N PRO A 61 -12.62 -9.67 -3.96
CA PRO A 61 -13.92 -9.28 -3.47
C PRO A 61 -14.96 -10.39 -3.71
N PRO A 62 -16.03 -10.45 -2.91
CA PRO A 62 -17.24 -11.18 -3.27
C PRO A 62 -17.85 -10.67 -4.58
N SER A 63 -18.73 -11.46 -5.19
CA SER A 63 -19.37 -11.08 -6.46
C SER A 63 -20.03 -9.70 -6.35
N GLY A 64 -19.86 -8.87 -7.37
CA GLY A 64 -20.41 -7.50 -7.42
C GLY A 64 -19.67 -6.43 -6.62
N ALA A 65 -18.69 -6.79 -5.77
CA ALA A 65 -17.91 -5.81 -5.02
C ALA A 65 -16.63 -5.36 -5.78
N LYS A 66 -16.19 -4.13 -5.52
CA LYS A 66 -14.99 -3.56 -6.14
C LYS A 66 -13.74 -4.34 -5.74
N ARG A 67 -12.93 -4.73 -6.73
CA ARG A 67 -11.61 -5.31 -6.51
C ARG A 67 -10.56 -4.21 -6.37
N PHE A 68 -9.61 -4.42 -5.47
CA PHE A 68 -8.38 -3.65 -5.38
C PHE A 68 -7.20 -4.45 -5.91
N TYR A 69 -6.41 -3.81 -6.77
CA TYR A 69 -5.14 -4.31 -7.30
C TYR A 69 -4.00 -3.40 -6.85
N VAL A 70 -2.76 -3.91 -6.90
CA VAL A 70 -1.57 -3.11 -6.58
C VAL A 70 -1.48 -1.87 -7.48
N ARG A 71 -1.80 -2.03 -8.78
CA ARG A 71 -1.85 -0.93 -9.76
C ARG A 71 -2.89 0.15 -9.46
N ASP A 72 -3.86 -0.11 -8.58
CA ASP A 72 -4.87 0.90 -8.24
C ASP A 72 -4.33 1.93 -7.23
N PHE A 73 -3.18 1.64 -6.62
CA PHE A 73 -2.56 2.46 -5.58
C PHE A 73 -1.11 2.85 -5.89
N ILE A 74 -0.36 1.93 -6.49
CA ILE A 74 1.07 2.08 -6.76
C ILE A 74 1.26 2.12 -8.28
N VAL A 75 1.44 3.32 -8.81
CA VAL A 75 1.54 3.59 -10.25
C VAL A 75 2.85 4.33 -10.49
N ALA A 76 3.69 3.79 -11.38
CA ALA A 76 4.86 4.52 -11.86
C ALA A 76 4.39 5.69 -12.74
N GLY A 77 4.79 6.89 -12.37
CA GLY A 77 4.41 8.14 -13.06
C GLY A 77 5.44 9.22 -12.82
N LYS A 78 5.24 10.43 -13.36
CA LYS A 78 6.26 11.49 -13.27
C LYS A 78 6.54 11.99 -11.84
N LEU A 79 5.59 11.82 -10.92
CA LEU A 79 5.72 12.24 -9.52
C LEU A 79 6.15 11.11 -8.57
N ASP A 80 6.06 9.86 -9.02
CA ASP A 80 6.50 8.66 -8.31
C ASP A 80 7.17 7.76 -9.36
N ILE A 81 8.41 8.10 -9.71
CA ILE A 81 9.12 7.57 -10.90
C ILE A 81 9.42 6.08 -10.74
N ASN A 82 9.92 5.69 -9.56
CA ASN A 82 10.34 4.34 -9.24
C ASN A 82 9.64 3.83 -7.96
N PRO A 83 8.31 3.64 -7.99
CA PRO A 83 7.56 3.23 -6.81
C PRO A 83 7.78 1.77 -6.44
N PHE A 84 8.36 0.99 -7.35
CA PHE A 84 8.70 -0.40 -7.16
C PHE A 84 9.93 -0.81 -7.99
N THR A 85 10.64 -1.83 -7.53
CA THR A 85 11.75 -2.46 -8.28
C THR A 85 11.25 -3.51 -9.27
N VAL A 86 12.15 -4.07 -10.07
CA VAL A 86 11.83 -5.13 -11.06
C VAL A 86 11.41 -6.43 -10.36
N ASP A 87 12.02 -6.74 -9.23
CA ASP A 87 11.77 -7.92 -8.38
C ASP A 87 10.68 -7.68 -7.32
N ALA A 88 9.95 -6.56 -7.41
CA ALA A 88 8.97 -6.18 -6.41
C ALA A 88 7.88 -7.24 -6.22
N SER A 89 7.64 -7.58 -4.95
CA SER A 89 6.65 -8.58 -4.59
C SER A 89 6.04 -8.32 -3.21
N VAL A 90 4.80 -8.78 -3.05
CA VAL A 90 4.08 -8.76 -1.78
C VAL A 90 3.60 -10.17 -1.50
N ARG A 91 4.05 -10.73 -0.37
CA ARG A 91 3.62 -12.04 0.09
C ARG A 91 2.63 -11.87 1.23
N TYR A 92 1.42 -12.38 1.04
CA TYR A 92 0.35 -12.39 2.02
C TYR A 92 0.24 -13.77 2.65
N GLN A 93 0.10 -13.79 3.98
CA GLN A 93 -0.22 -14.97 4.76
C GLN A 93 -1.52 -14.73 5.50
N TYR A 94 -2.49 -15.63 5.34
CA TYR A 94 -3.80 -15.52 5.95
C TYR A 94 -3.96 -16.49 7.12
N LEU A 95 -4.84 -16.13 8.06
CA LEU A 95 -5.38 -17.06 9.04
C LEU A 95 -6.08 -18.22 8.33
N ARG A 96 -6.02 -19.38 8.97
CA ARG A 96 -6.71 -20.59 8.52
C ARG A 96 -7.43 -21.24 9.67
N GLU A 97 -8.46 -22.02 9.34
CA GLU A 97 -9.03 -22.97 10.28
C GLU A 97 -7.93 -23.94 10.68
N ILE A 98 -7.80 -24.19 11.98
CA ILE A 98 -6.89 -25.20 12.51
C ILE A 98 -7.76 -26.41 12.88
N PRO A 99 -7.90 -27.44 12.01
CA PRO A 99 -8.38 -28.72 12.48
C PRO A 99 -7.35 -29.25 13.48
N LYS A 100 -7.79 -29.71 14.65
CA LYS A 100 -6.96 -30.18 15.78
C LYS A 100 -5.92 -31.28 15.45
N VAL A 101 -5.85 -31.79 14.22
CA VAL A 101 -5.19 -33.06 13.86
C VAL A 101 -4.09 -32.93 12.78
N LEU A 102 -3.97 -31.83 12.04
CA LEU A 102 -2.98 -31.75 10.94
C LEU A 102 -2.22 -30.42 10.90
N MET A 103 -0.89 -30.49 11.08
CA MET A 103 0.04 -29.41 10.73
C MET A 103 -0.03 -29.15 9.23
N ARG A 104 -0.86 -28.21 8.78
CA ARG A 104 -0.83 -27.72 7.40
C ARG A 104 -0.11 -26.37 7.34
N ARG A 105 0.68 -26.21 6.27
CA ARG A 105 1.44 -24.98 5.94
C ARG A 105 0.52 -23.74 5.95
N PRO A 106 1.01 -22.51 6.08
CA PRO A 106 0.16 -21.30 5.99
C PRO A 106 -0.44 -21.13 4.58
N GLN A 107 -1.61 -20.47 4.44
CA GLN A 107 -2.07 -20.05 3.11
C GLN A 107 -1.25 -18.85 2.71
N VAL A 108 -0.29 -19.07 1.81
CA VAL A 108 0.60 -18.02 1.31
C VAL A 108 0.25 -17.70 -0.13
N VAL A 109 0.11 -16.42 -0.41
CA VAL A 109 -0.12 -15.90 -1.76
C VAL A 109 0.90 -14.81 -2.04
N THR A 110 1.67 -14.94 -3.11
CA THR A 110 2.59 -13.91 -3.56
C THR A 110 2.01 -13.19 -4.77
N VAL A 111 1.93 -11.87 -4.68
CA VAL A 111 1.69 -10.98 -5.81
C VAL A 111 3.03 -10.39 -6.22
N SER A 112 3.43 -10.62 -7.46
CA SER A 112 4.69 -10.09 -8.01
C SER A 112 4.46 -9.49 -9.37
N ARG A 113 5.40 -8.63 -9.78
CA ARG A 113 5.39 -8.05 -11.10
C ARG A 113 6.01 -9.03 -12.10
N ASN A 114 5.25 -9.36 -13.14
CA ASN A 114 5.73 -10.12 -14.28
C ASN A 114 5.61 -9.23 -15.52
N LEU A 115 6.76 -8.87 -16.11
CA LEU A 115 6.85 -7.87 -17.18
C LEU A 115 6.14 -6.56 -16.76
N SER A 116 5.05 -6.21 -17.43
CA SER A 116 4.28 -4.99 -17.17
C SER A 116 3.05 -5.19 -16.26
N LYS A 117 2.77 -6.42 -15.81
CA LYS A 117 1.53 -6.75 -15.09
C LYS A 117 1.80 -7.36 -13.71
N TRP A 118 0.94 -7.02 -12.76
CA TRP A 118 0.89 -7.71 -11.47
C TRP A 118 0.15 -9.04 -11.60
N THR A 119 0.72 -10.11 -11.07
CA THR A 119 0.17 -11.48 -11.14
C THR A 119 0.06 -12.10 -9.74
N GLY A 120 -0.42 -13.35 -9.62
CA GLY A 120 -0.52 -14.04 -8.32
C GLY A 120 -1.86 -13.88 -7.57
N TYR A 121 -2.79 -13.10 -8.11
CA TYR A 121 -4.09 -12.80 -7.49
C TYR A 121 -5.09 -13.97 -7.40
N LYS A 122 -4.87 -15.08 -8.11
CA LYS A 122 -5.87 -16.17 -8.30
C LYS A 122 -6.19 -16.93 -7.01
N ARG A 123 -5.21 -17.08 -6.11
CA ARG A 123 -5.32 -17.88 -4.87
C ARG A 123 -5.70 -17.04 -3.64
N GLN A 124 -6.00 -15.75 -3.82
CA GLN A 124 -6.43 -14.88 -2.72
C GLN A 124 -7.81 -15.33 -2.20
N PRO A 125 -8.00 -15.39 -0.87
CA PRO A 125 -9.29 -15.68 -0.29
C PRO A 125 -10.30 -14.58 -0.62
N VAL A 126 -11.58 -14.95 -0.57
CA VAL A 126 -12.68 -14.00 -0.76
C VAL A 126 -12.92 -13.24 0.53
N ARG A 127 -12.92 -11.91 0.48
CA ARG A 127 -13.22 -11.05 1.63
C ARG A 127 -13.70 -9.69 1.15
N HIS A 128 -14.70 -9.12 1.83
CA HIS A 128 -15.01 -7.70 1.67
C HIS A 128 -13.87 -6.86 2.23
N VAL A 129 -13.32 -5.98 1.39
CA VAL A 129 -12.30 -5.02 1.78
C VAL A 129 -12.87 -3.63 1.58
N PHE A 130 -12.84 -2.85 2.64
CA PHE A 130 -13.11 -1.42 2.59
C PHE A 130 -11.80 -0.68 2.78
N PHE A 131 -11.47 0.21 1.84
CA PHE A 131 -10.28 1.06 1.92
C PHE A 131 -10.71 2.52 2.01
N ALA A 132 -10.69 3.05 3.23
CA ALA A 132 -10.84 4.48 3.48
C ALA A 132 -9.49 5.19 3.34
N GLY A 133 -9.09 5.47 2.10
CA GLY A 133 -7.91 6.28 1.83
C GLY A 133 -8.17 7.77 2.06
N MET A 134 -7.09 8.55 2.14
CA MET A 134 -7.11 10.02 2.26
C MET A 134 -7.95 10.73 1.18
N GLY A 135 -8.25 10.06 0.05
CA GLY A 135 -9.16 10.56 -0.98
C GLY A 135 -10.61 10.77 -0.54
N LEU A 136 -11.02 10.31 0.64
CA LEU A 136 -12.33 10.63 1.24
C LEU A 136 -12.35 12.02 1.91
N TYR A 137 -11.18 12.62 2.19
CA TYR A 137 -11.03 13.89 2.91
C TYR A 137 -10.16 14.92 2.16
N LEU A 138 -9.93 14.72 0.86
CA LEU A 138 -9.25 15.74 0.04
C LEU A 138 -10.22 16.92 -0.15
N PRO A 139 -9.85 18.17 0.20
CA PRO A 139 -10.61 19.34 -0.22
C PRO A 139 -10.80 19.28 -1.74
N ARG A 140 -11.91 19.81 -2.27
CA ARG A 140 -12.28 19.65 -3.70
C ARG A 140 -11.13 19.89 -4.70
N VAL A 141 -10.20 20.78 -4.37
CA VAL A 141 -9.00 21.09 -5.17
C VAL A 141 -7.99 19.94 -5.30
N GLU A 142 -8.01 18.96 -4.39
CA GLU A 142 -7.10 17.81 -4.39
C GLU A 142 -7.82 16.49 -4.71
N GLN A 143 -9.13 16.52 -4.98
CA GLN A 143 -9.87 15.35 -5.46
C GLN A 143 -9.29 14.87 -6.79
N ARG A 144 -9.52 13.59 -7.14
CA ARG A 144 -8.88 12.84 -8.25
C ARG A 144 -9.16 13.42 -9.66
N ASP A 145 -8.70 14.62 -9.96
CA ASP A 145 -9.13 15.31 -11.19
C ASP A 145 -8.04 15.61 -12.22
N PHE A 146 -6.78 15.29 -11.96
CA PHE A 146 -5.81 15.31 -13.06
C PHE A 146 -4.64 14.35 -12.82
N VAL A 147 -3.98 14.49 -11.68
CA VAL A 147 -2.67 13.87 -11.42
C VAL A 147 -2.72 12.34 -11.44
N VAL A 148 -3.77 11.73 -10.90
CA VAL A 148 -3.91 10.26 -10.84
C VAL A 148 -4.41 9.66 -12.16
N ARG A 149 -5.33 10.34 -12.86
CA ARG A 149 -5.92 9.85 -14.13
C ARG A 149 -4.99 10.06 -15.32
N ASN A 150 -4.21 11.14 -15.29
CA ASN A 150 -3.31 11.56 -16.34
C ASN A 150 -1.84 11.51 -15.89
N ALA A 151 -1.48 10.72 -14.87
CA ALA A 151 -0.10 10.61 -14.37
C ALA A 151 0.95 10.41 -15.48
N GLY A 152 0.58 9.69 -16.56
CA GLY A 152 1.42 9.50 -17.74
C GLY A 152 1.40 10.64 -18.77
N LYS A 153 0.40 11.53 -18.72
CA LYS A 153 0.24 12.70 -19.61
C LYS A 153 0.65 14.03 -18.97
N ILE A 154 0.80 14.09 -17.64
CA ILE A 154 1.32 15.27 -16.94
C ILE A 154 2.64 15.66 -17.59
N THR A 155 2.85 16.93 -17.88
CA THR A 155 4.14 17.45 -18.35
C THR A 155 4.68 18.44 -17.32
N ILE A 156 5.92 18.25 -16.88
CA ILE A 156 6.60 19.21 -16.01
C ILE A 156 7.11 20.31 -16.93
N ASN A 157 6.51 21.49 -16.82
CA ASN A 157 6.84 22.65 -17.64
C ASN A 157 8.06 23.38 -17.11
N ASP A 158 8.14 23.52 -15.78
CA ASP A 158 9.23 24.21 -15.10
C ASP A 158 9.45 23.63 -13.71
N THR A 159 10.70 23.68 -13.25
CA THR A 159 11.14 23.18 -11.95
C THR A 159 11.98 24.26 -11.29
N THR A 160 11.45 24.88 -10.24
CA THR A 160 12.16 25.94 -9.51
C THR A 160 12.51 25.48 -8.09
N PRO A 161 13.74 25.72 -7.61
CA PRO A 161 14.10 25.43 -6.23
C PRO A 161 13.32 26.36 -5.29
N ILE A 162 12.81 25.82 -4.19
CA ILE A 162 12.12 26.64 -3.18
C ILE A 162 13.13 27.37 -2.27
N THR A 163 12.68 28.44 -1.62
CA THR A 163 13.52 29.21 -0.68
C THR A 163 13.96 28.37 0.52
N THR A 164 15.13 28.69 1.09
CA THR A 164 15.68 27.99 2.26
C THR A 164 14.73 28.00 3.45
N SER A 165 14.07 29.13 3.73
CA SER A 165 13.07 29.24 4.81
C SER A 165 11.85 28.34 4.59
N SER A 166 11.40 28.19 3.33
CA SER A 166 10.31 27.26 2.98
C SER A 166 10.75 25.82 3.13
N LYS A 167 11.99 25.48 2.70
CA LYS A 167 12.58 24.15 2.89
C LYS A 167 12.64 23.78 4.37
N GLU A 168 13.17 24.66 5.22
CA GLU A 168 13.25 24.45 6.67
C GLU A 168 11.87 24.23 7.30
N THR A 169 10.89 25.05 6.91
CA THR A 169 9.51 24.92 7.39
C THR A 169 8.89 23.58 6.98
N ILE A 170 9.07 23.18 5.72
CA ILE A 170 8.57 21.90 5.20
C ILE A 170 9.25 20.72 5.91
N CYS A 171 10.58 20.75 6.06
CA CYS A 171 11.32 19.72 6.78
C CYS A 171 10.84 19.60 8.23
N LYS A 172 10.56 20.73 8.90
CA LYS A 172 10.01 20.76 10.26
C LYS A 172 8.60 20.13 10.32
N ILE A 173 7.70 20.52 9.41
CA ILE A 173 6.33 20.00 9.34
C ILE A 173 6.32 18.49 9.04
N LEU A 174 7.14 18.06 8.07
CA LEU A 174 7.19 16.66 7.64
C LEU A 174 8.08 15.79 8.53
N SER A 175 8.82 16.39 9.46
CA SER A 175 9.75 15.72 10.37
C SER A 175 10.77 14.86 9.61
N CYS A 176 11.27 15.36 8.49
CA CYS A 176 12.29 14.69 7.68
C CYS A 176 13.22 15.70 7.02
N SER A 177 14.49 15.33 6.84
CA SER A 177 15.46 16.14 6.09
C SER A 177 15.38 15.79 4.61
N TYR A 178 15.33 16.81 3.76
CA TYR A 178 15.44 16.67 2.31
C TYR A 178 16.72 17.35 1.84
N ASP A 179 17.46 16.71 0.94
CA ASP A 179 18.63 17.33 0.31
C ASP A 179 18.21 18.48 -0.60
N GLN A 180 17.14 18.26 -1.39
CA GLN A 180 16.57 19.25 -2.30
C GLN A 180 15.04 19.15 -2.32
N ILE A 181 14.38 20.30 -2.47
CA ILE A 181 12.93 20.41 -2.67
C ILE A 181 12.71 21.39 -3.81
N ASN A 182 11.92 20.99 -4.80
CA ASN A 182 11.60 21.80 -5.97
C ASN A 182 10.08 21.96 -6.11
N ALA A 183 9.65 23.12 -6.58
CA ALA A 183 8.29 23.36 -7.05
C ALA A 183 8.21 23.03 -8.54
N ASN A 184 7.32 22.11 -8.91
CA ASN A 184 7.09 21.72 -10.29
C ASN A 184 5.81 22.40 -10.80
N ASN A 185 5.91 23.15 -11.89
CA ASN A 185 4.75 23.62 -12.62
C ASN A 185 4.33 22.54 -13.62
N VAL A 186 3.08 22.07 -13.56
CA VAL A 186 2.59 20.92 -14.33
C VAL A 186 1.40 21.31 -15.21
N SER A 187 1.36 20.74 -16.42
CA SER A 187 0.20 20.81 -17.33
C SER A 187 -0.26 19.44 -17.82
#